data_AF-A0AAQ3T718-F1
#
_entry.id   AF-A0AAQ3T718-F1
#
_cell.length_a   1.000
_cell.length_b   1.000
_cell.length_c   1.000
_cell.angle_alpha   90.00
_cell.angle_beta   90.00
_cell.angle_gamma   90.00
#
_symmetry.space_group_name_H-M   'P 1'
#
loop_
_entity.id
_entity.type
_entity.pdbx_description
1 polymer ?
#
loop_
_entity_poly.entity_id
_entity_poly.type
_entity_poly.pdbx_seq_one_letter_code
_entity_poly.pdbx_strand_id
1 'polypeptide(L)'
;MDSALHNLVRDILLDSRSPASSDDMVVLRSAPPSPRRPRSPPASESELLLCNAYAEMLLRLPPEEPKLMYQFACVCAAWRRILTDGSFFLRHRRHHRFPPTLGYLYNDGLAAHFVPTSARSIHPRLPEDGHQLFAVDSHHGRAVFQVIRTSKYPVLVWDVLADSYQELPLPTASFPLLILNWTAAVLCGNRTCDHLSCYGGPFRVAMVGVDFHGSASAFTFSSQAGGWSAAADAVLDDEDCAVQEQATIIGDSVLFRTDMHRVARYDLQAQQLTFLERPAAIGAVLPLPRGTALIPAPEDGRIRLAGLYNDVVLLWERLISGPPSAAEWQAVAIVDLKTTISAPTGTFTDETSLIGFTESPKALFLNVSHRDGGAVLRFEIDTGLWRILPGPGARDKEKKPIIPFSTFYSPAMRMFLLDGATLLAFVADEPAFARSVDVCFAALDSDGDGELSGGDLRRALNAFRIHDGAGFGSMDAPPRLPSELAALYRDVFAVYDRFHAGHDCSLDRANFRDEIRHLMLAVADRLASEPIRVALDPPFKNYLDGGLDSV
;
A
#
# COMPACT_ATOMS: atom_id res chain seq x y z
N MET A 1 -1.24 22.04 -8.34
CA MET A 1 -2.37 22.44 -7.48
C MET A 1 -2.58 21.48 -6.31
N ASP A 2 -2.55 20.15 -6.51
CA ASP A 2 -2.61 19.15 -5.41
C ASP A 2 -1.47 19.28 -4.37
N SER A 3 -0.28 19.74 -4.78
CA SER A 3 0.88 19.84 -3.88
C SER A 3 0.84 21.00 -2.87
N ALA A 4 0.15 22.11 -3.15
CA ALA A 4 0.25 23.31 -2.32
C ALA A 4 -0.50 23.17 -0.98
N LEU A 5 -1.73 22.63 -1.02
CA LEU A 5 -2.52 22.36 0.18
C LEU A 5 -1.99 21.14 0.94
N HIS A 6 -1.44 20.16 0.21
CA HIS A 6 -0.70 19.06 0.82
C HIS A 6 0.55 19.54 1.57
N ASN A 7 1.30 20.50 1.02
CA ASN A 7 2.44 21.14 1.69
C ASN A 7 2.00 21.97 2.90
N LEU A 8 0.86 22.67 2.83
CA LEU A 8 0.30 23.39 3.99
C LEU A 8 -0.06 22.43 5.14
N VAL A 9 -0.73 21.30 4.84
CA VAL A 9 -1.02 20.26 5.86
C VAL A 9 0.27 19.62 6.39
N ARG A 10 1.28 19.45 5.55
CA ARG A 10 2.60 18.94 5.94
C ARG A 10 3.32 19.91 6.88
N ASP A 11 3.34 21.20 6.58
CA ASP A 11 4.00 22.24 7.37
C ASP A 11 3.36 22.38 8.76
N ILE A 12 2.02 22.37 8.83
CA ILE A 12 1.24 22.31 10.09
C ILE A 12 1.72 21.16 10.99
N LEU A 13 2.09 20.03 10.39
CA LEU A 13 2.46 18.82 11.12
C LEU A 13 3.98 18.69 11.33
N LEU A 14 4.80 19.39 10.55
CA LEU A 14 6.26 19.47 10.71
C LEU A 14 6.68 20.49 11.78
N ASP A 15 6.00 21.63 11.93
CA ASP A 15 6.33 22.63 12.96
C ASP A 15 5.98 22.18 14.39
N SER A 16 5.15 21.16 14.54
CA SER A 16 5.01 20.42 15.82
C SER A 16 6.31 19.74 16.28
N ARG A 17 7.36 19.75 15.44
CA ARG A 17 8.70 19.25 15.70
C ARG A 17 9.76 20.35 15.64
N SER A 18 9.68 21.40 16.46
CA SER A 18 10.87 22.24 16.64
C SER A 18 11.90 21.53 17.54
N PRO A 19 13.14 21.29 17.07
CA PRO A 19 14.28 21.02 17.93
C PRO A 19 14.82 22.35 18.47
N ALA A 20 15.12 22.41 19.77
CA ALA A 20 15.89 23.51 20.33
C ALA A 20 17.20 23.68 19.54
N SER A 21 17.38 24.82 18.87
CA SER A 21 18.58 25.12 18.09
C SER A 21 19.76 25.41 19.01
N SER A 22 20.90 24.76 18.72
CA SER A 22 22.21 25.09 19.27
C SER A 22 22.79 26.28 18.51
N ASP A 23 22.96 27.42 19.18
CA ASP A 23 24.21 28.18 19.24
C ASP A 23 23.93 29.56 19.85
N ASP A 24 24.12 29.64 21.17
CA ASP A 24 24.55 30.86 21.84
C ASP A 24 25.41 30.45 23.03
N MET A 25 26.72 30.56 22.85
CA MET A 25 27.70 30.29 23.89
C MET A 25 27.73 31.47 24.87
N VAL A 26 26.81 31.47 25.83
CA VAL A 26 26.87 32.35 27.02
C VAL A 26 27.12 31.49 28.25
N VAL A 27 28.28 31.70 28.88
CA VAL A 27 28.66 31.09 30.17
C VAL A 27 27.66 31.55 31.24
N LEU A 28 26.67 30.72 31.56
CA LEU A 28 25.79 30.89 32.71
C LEU A 28 25.84 29.66 33.62
N ARG A 29 26.04 29.95 34.90
CA ARG A 29 26.34 29.03 36.00
C ARG A 29 25.28 27.92 36.12
N SER A 30 25.75 26.72 36.44
CA SER A 30 24.97 25.51 36.69
C SER A 30 23.76 25.74 37.60
N ALA A 31 22.56 25.60 37.05
CA ALA A 31 21.31 25.50 37.81
C ALA A 31 21.17 24.08 38.42
N PRO A 32 20.53 23.94 39.60
CA PRO A 32 20.33 22.64 40.24
C PRO A 32 19.39 21.74 39.41
N PRO A 33 19.52 20.40 39.52
CA PRO A 33 18.71 19.48 38.73
C PRO A 33 17.22 19.68 39.04
N SER A 34 16.41 19.77 38.00
CA SER A 34 14.95 19.79 38.11
C SER A 34 14.44 18.50 38.79
N PRO A 35 13.42 18.60 39.66
CA PRO A 35 12.89 17.44 40.36
C PRO A 35 12.34 16.44 39.33
N ARG A 36 12.79 15.19 39.44
CA ARG A 36 12.26 14.06 38.66
C ARG A 36 10.73 14.05 38.80
N ARG A 37 10.02 14.05 37.67
CA ARG A 37 8.57 13.78 37.62
C ARG A 37 8.27 12.54 38.49
N PRO A 38 7.28 12.59 39.41
CA PRO A 38 6.93 11.42 40.19
C PRO A 38 6.59 10.28 39.23
N ARG A 39 7.19 9.10 39.44
CA ARG A 39 6.67 7.86 38.83
C ARG A 39 5.22 7.74 39.28
N SER A 40 4.31 7.58 38.33
CA SER A 40 2.91 7.24 38.62
C SER A 40 2.88 6.03 39.57
N PRO A 41 1.94 5.98 40.53
CA PRO A 41 1.80 4.84 41.41
C PRO A 41 1.59 3.56 40.57
N PRO A 42 2.04 2.39 41.06
CA PRO A 42 1.72 1.13 40.39
C PRO A 42 0.20 1.02 40.26
N ALA A 43 -0.27 0.68 39.05
CA ALA A 43 -1.69 0.50 38.77
C ALA A 43 -2.28 -0.48 39.80
N SER A 44 -3.45 -0.15 40.33
CA SER A 44 -4.17 -1.03 41.24
C SER A 44 -4.48 -2.38 40.56
N GLU A 45 -4.65 -3.45 41.34
CA GLU A 45 -4.94 -4.79 40.81
C GLU A 45 -6.20 -4.79 39.92
N SER A 46 -7.21 -4.00 40.28
CA SER A 46 -8.43 -3.77 39.50
C SER A 46 -8.18 -3.05 38.17
N GLU A 47 -7.27 -2.07 38.12
CA GLU A 47 -6.90 -1.38 36.87
C GLU A 47 -6.11 -2.28 35.92
N LEU A 48 -5.26 -3.18 36.47
CA LEU A 48 -4.55 -4.18 35.69
C LEU A 48 -5.50 -5.22 35.08
N LEU A 49 -6.48 -5.69 35.85
CA LEU A 49 -7.53 -6.61 35.38
C LEU A 49 -8.36 -5.98 34.25
N LEU A 50 -8.76 -4.71 34.40
CA LEU A 50 -9.50 -4.00 33.37
C LEU A 50 -8.67 -3.74 32.11
N CYS A 51 -7.38 -3.39 32.26
CA CYS A 51 -6.46 -3.27 31.13
C CYS A 51 -6.29 -4.59 30.37
N ASN A 52 -6.25 -5.72 31.08
CA ASN A 52 -6.18 -7.05 30.46
C ASN A 52 -7.46 -7.39 29.70
N ALA A 53 -8.63 -7.08 30.26
CA ALA A 53 -9.92 -7.27 29.58
C ALA A 53 -10.02 -6.42 28.30
N TYR A 54 -9.58 -5.15 28.34
CA TYR A 54 -9.52 -4.31 27.14
C TYR A 54 -8.54 -4.85 26.11
N ALA A 55 -7.36 -5.32 26.52
CA ALA A 55 -6.40 -5.92 25.60
C ALA A 55 -7.02 -7.14 24.91
N GLU A 56 -7.69 -8.03 25.65
CA GLU A 56 -8.39 -9.18 25.06
C GLU A 56 -9.48 -8.78 24.06
N MET A 57 -10.27 -7.76 24.37
CA MET A 57 -11.27 -7.24 23.43
C MET A 57 -10.62 -6.68 22.17
N LEU A 58 -9.57 -5.87 22.32
CA LEU A 58 -8.84 -5.25 21.22
C LEU A 58 -8.10 -6.26 20.35
N LEU A 59 -7.66 -7.39 20.92
CA LEU A 59 -7.04 -8.50 20.17
C LEU A 59 -7.96 -9.11 19.11
N ARG A 60 -9.28 -8.95 19.25
CA ARG A 60 -10.30 -9.49 18.33
C ARG A 60 -10.69 -8.50 17.24
N LEU A 61 -10.10 -7.30 17.22
CA LEU A 61 -10.35 -6.33 16.15
C LEU A 61 -9.85 -6.90 14.81
N PRO A 62 -10.65 -6.76 13.72
CA PRO A 62 -10.28 -7.26 12.41
C PRO A 62 -8.91 -6.71 11.94
N PRO A 63 -7.95 -7.57 11.56
CA PRO A 63 -6.65 -7.14 11.10
C PRO A 63 -6.74 -6.38 9.76
N GLU A 64 -7.77 -6.62 8.95
CA GLU A 64 -8.01 -5.95 7.65
C GLU A 64 -8.49 -4.50 7.78
N GLU A 65 -8.84 -4.05 8.99
CA GLU A 65 -9.33 -2.69 9.26
C GLU A 65 -8.42 -1.95 10.26
N PRO A 66 -7.15 -1.70 9.91
CA PRO A 66 -6.20 -1.03 10.81
C PRO A 66 -6.69 0.33 11.29
N LYS A 67 -7.55 1.03 10.53
CA LYS A 67 -8.15 2.29 10.99
C LYS A 67 -9.00 2.14 12.25
N LEU A 68 -9.54 0.95 12.54
CA LEU A 68 -10.24 0.67 13.79
C LEU A 68 -9.31 0.75 14.99
N MET A 69 -8.07 0.28 14.89
CA MET A 69 -7.13 0.39 16.02
C MET A 69 -6.88 1.85 16.39
N TYR A 70 -6.75 2.74 15.40
CA TYR A 70 -6.72 4.17 15.65
C TYR A 70 -8.01 4.67 16.29
N GLN A 71 -9.16 4.10 15.90
CA GLN A 71 -10.46 4.38 16.50
C GLN A 71 -10.49 4.21 17.98
N PHE A 72 -10.04 3.06 18.43
CA PHE A 72 -9.98 2.73 19.84
C PHE A 72 -8.86 3.51 20.57
N ALA A 73 -7.70 3.74 19.96
CA ALA A 73 -6.60 4.48 20.60
C ALA A 73 -6.96 5.94 20.96
N CYS A 74 -7.96 6.52 20.28
CA CYS A 74 -8.42 7.88 20.55
C CYS A 74 -9.46 7.96 21.68
N VAL A 75 -10.14 6.87 22.02
CA VAL A 75 -11.26 6.87 23.00
C VAL A 75 -10.78 7.21 24.41
N CYS A 76 -9.69 6.59 24.87
CA CYS A 76 -9.14 6.85 26.20
C CYS A 76 -7.65 6.54 26.29
N ALA A 77 -6.98 7.09 27.32
CA ALA A 77 -5.55 6.87 27.56
C ALA A 77 -5.20 5.40 27.80
N ALA A 78 -6.08 4.61 28.40
CA ALA A 78 -5.86 3.19 28.64
C ALA A 78 -5.78 2.39 27.32
N TRP A 79 -6.70 2.63 26.38
CA TRP A 79 -6.70 1.99 25.07
C TRP A 79 -5.53 2.46 24.21
N ARG A 80 -5.22 3.77 24.26
CA ARG A 80 -4.03 4.32 23.61
C ARG A 80 -2.75 3.61 24.07
N ARG A 81 -2.60 3.39 25.38
CA ARG A 81 -1.44 2.71 25.96
C ARG A 81 -1.32 1.27 25.46
N ILE A 82 -2.43 0.55 25.35
CA ILE A 82 -2.46 -0.82 24.80
C ILE A 82 -2.08 -0.81 23.32
N LEU A 83 -2.69 0.08 22.53
CA LEU A 83 -2.56 0.15 21.07
C LEU A 83 -1.30 0.88 20.59
N THR A 84 -0.43 1.30 21.51
CA THR A 84 0.91 1.81 21.22
C THR A 84 2.01 0.88 21.75
N ASP A 85 1.63 -0.15 22.53
CA ASP A 85 2.56 -1.14 23.05
C ASP A 85 2.90 -2.18 21.95
N GLY A 86 4.18 -2.29 21.61
CA GLY A 86 4.67 -3.31 20.67
C GLY A 86 4.32 -4.74 21.08
N SER A 87 4.21 -5.01 22.39
CA SER A 87 3.81 -6.33 22.91
C SER A 87 2.37 -6.69 22.54
N PHE A 88 1.46 -5.70 22.48
CA PHE A 88 0.09 -5.90 22.06
C PHE A 88 0.02 -6.30 20.59
N PHE A 89 0.74 -5.61 19.70
CA PHE A 89 0.74 -5.95 18.28
C PHE A 89 1.30 -7.34 18.01
N LEU A 90 2.35 -7.76 18.73
CA LEU A 90 2.84 -9.14 18.64
C LEU A 90 1.77 -10.15 19.06
N ARG A 91 1.01 -9.88 20.12
CA ARG A 91 -0.12 -10.74 20.52
C ARG A 91 -1.24 -10.71 19.50
N HIS A 92 -1.59 -9.55 18.94
CA HIS A 92 -2.62 -9.40 17.90
C HIS A 92 -2.26 -10.20 16.65
N ARG A 93 -1.02 -10.06 16.17
CA ARG A 93 -0.47 -10.84 15.06
C ARG A 93 -0.53 -12.34 15.31
N ARG A 94 -0.12 -12.80 16.50
CA ARG A 94 -0.21 -14.22 16.90
C ARG A 94 -1.65 -14.72 17.02
N HIS A 95 -2.58 -13.85 17.44
CA HIS A 95 -4.00 -14.19 17.54
C HIS A 95 -4.60 -14.45 16.15
N HIS A 96 -4.32 -13.56 15.18
CA HIS A 96 -4.83 -13.69 13.81
C HIS A 96 -4.03 -14.65 12.92
N ARG A 97 -2.76 -14.91 13.27
CA ARG A 97 -1.79 -15.79 12.59
C ARG A 97 -1.38 -15.38 11.18
N PHE A 98 -2.32 -14.95 10.36
CA PHE A 98 -2.09 -14.62 8.95
C PHE A 98 -2.19 -13.11 8.73
N PRO A 99 -1.23 -12.51 7.99
CA PRO A 99 -1.30 -11.11 7.65
C PRO A 99 -2.54 -10.83 6.78
N PRO A 100 -3.32 -9.78 7.08
CA PRO A 100 -4.47 -9.40 6.28
C PRO A 100 -4.05 -8.86 4.91
N THR A 101 -4.86 -9.09 3.89
CA THR A 101 -4.75 -8.38 2.61
C THR A 101 -5.32 -6.97 2.79
N LEU A 102 -4.46 -5.97 2.88
CA LEU A 102 -4.83 -4.58 3.11
C LEU A 102 -5.25 -3.88 1.81
N GLY A 103 -4.72 -4.34 0.68
CA GLY A 103 -5.02 -3.81 -0.64
C GLY A 103 -4.38 -4.67 -1.71
N TYR A 104 -4.37 -4.14 -2.92
CA TYR A 104 -3.64 -4.74 -4.03
C TYR A 104 -3.04 -3.63 -4.90
N LEU A 105 -1.92 -3.95 -5.54
CA LEU A 105 -1.30 -3.13 -6.56
C LEU A 105 -1.83 -3.55 -7.93
N TYR A 106 -2.01 -2.59 -8.83
CA TYR A 106 -2.27 -2.85 -10.24
C TYR A 106 -1.55 -1.83 -11.10
N ASN A 107 -1.29 -2.18 -12.36
CA ASN A 107 -0.56 -1.34 -13.30
C ASN A 107 -1.51 -0.75 -14.33
N ASP A 108 -1.58 0.57 -14.41
CA ASP A 108 -2.30 1.32 -15.45
C ASP A 108 -1.29 2.04 -16.35
N GLY A 109 -1.01 1.43 -17.50
CA GLY A 109 0.02 1.91 -18.42
C GLY A 109 1.40 1.93 -17.76
N LEU A 110 1.91 3.13 -17.49
CA LEU A 110 3.22 3.36 -16.87
C LEU A 110 3.10 3.76 -15.39
N ALA A 111 1.94 3.58 -14.76
CA ALA A 111 1.74 3.92 -13.36
C ALA A 111 1.26 2.71 -12.55
N ALA A 112 1.85 2.54 -11.36
CA ALA A 112 1.35 1.61 -10.36
C ALA A 112 0.35 2.33 -9.46
N HIS A 113 -0.72 1.63 -9.09
CA HIS A 113 -1.74 2.16 -8.18
C HIS A 113 -2.00 1.17 -7.05
N PHE A 114 -2.24 1.69 -5.85
CA PHE A 114 -2.66 0.89 -4.71
C PHE A 114 -4.15 1.07 -4.45
N VAL A 115 -4.91 -0.02 -4.46
CA VAL A 115 -6.33 -0.03 -4.13
C VAL A 115 -6.54 -0.70 -2.77
N PRO A 116 -7.05 0.03 -1.76
CA PRO A 116 -7.37 -0.55 -0.47
C PRO A 116 -8.55 -1.51 -0.59
N THR A 117 -8.55 -2.60 0.20
CA THR A 117 -9.69 -3.53 0.21
C THR A 117 -10.94 -2.96 0.89
N SER A 118 -10.79 -1.90 1.69
CA SER A 118 -11.89 -1.21 2.38
C SER A 118 -11.51 0.23 2.71
N ALA A 119 -12.50 1.09 2.95
CA ALA A 119 -12.27 2.47 3.40
C ALA A 119 -11.55 2.56 4.76
N ARG A 120 -11.50 1.45 5.52
CA ARG A 120 -10.82 1.33 6.82
C ARG A 120 -9.43 0.70 6.72
N SER A 121 -8.97 0.38 5.51
CA SER A 121 -7.61 -0.05 5.26
C SER A 121 -6.63 1.12 5.18
N ILE A 122 -5.33 0.81 5.10
CA ILE A 122 -4.28 1.80 4.83
C ILE A 122 -4.33 2.27 3.38
N HIS A 123 -3.84 3.50 3.15
CA HIS A 123 -3.64 4.08 1.82
C HIS A 123 -2.18 4.52 1.72
N PRO A 124 -1.25 3.58 1.54
CA PRO A 124 0.15 3.93 1.49
C PRO A 124 0.43 4.71 0.20
N ARG A 125 1.21 5.79 0.32
CA ARG A 125 1.69 6.51 -0.87
C ARG A 125 2.79 5.73 -1.54
N LEU A 126 2.57 5.42 -2.80
CA LEU A 126 3.62 4.84 -3.63
C LEU A 126 4.75 5.86 -3.81
N PRO A 127 6.01 5.41 -3.94
CA PRO A 127 7.10 6.29 -4.34
C PRO A 127 6.72 7.02 -5.64
N GLU A 128 6.93 8.34 -5.68
CA GLU A 128 6.57 9.21 -6.82
C GLU A 128 5.10 9.07 -7.27
N ASP A 129 4.19 8.81 -6.31
CA ASP A 129 2.76 8.58 -6.54
C ASP A 129 2.47 7.41 -7.52
N GLY A 130 3.45 6.52 -7.69
CA GLY A 130 3.36 5.37 -8.59
C GLY A 130 3.71 5.68 -10.05
N HIS A 131 4.04 6.93 -10.40
CA HIS A 131 4.37 7.30 -11.78
C HIS A 131 5.68 6.66 -12.24
N GLN A 132 5.66 6.10 -13.46
CA GLN A 132 6.78 5.38 -14.05
C GLN A 132 7.28 4.20 -13.20
N LEU A 133 6.39 3.64 -12.37
CA LEU A 133 6.58 2.40 -11.65
C LEU A 133 5.65 1.33 -12.21
N PHE A 134 6.17 0.12 -12.33
CA PHE A 134 5.38 -1.06 -12.67
C PHE A 134 5.52 -2.08 -11.55
N ALA A 135 4.44 -2.37 -10.84
CA ALA A 135 4.42 -3.37 -9.78
C ALA A 135 4.66 -4.76 -10.37
N VAL A 136 5.59 -5.51 -9.77
CA VAL A 136 5.97 -6.86 -10.22
C VAL A 136 5.56 -7.91 -9.18
N ASP A 137 5.81 -7.65 -7.90
CA ASP A 137 5.56 -8.61 -6.83
C ASP A 137 5.32 -7.94 -5.47
N SER A 138 4.70 -8.66 -4.54
CA SER A 138 4.56 -8.24 -3.15
C SER A 138 4.54 -9.42 -2.21
N HIS A 139 5.46 -9.43 -1.23
CA HIS A 139 5.49 -10.43 -0.17
C HIS A 139 5.90 -9.79 1.17
N HIS A 140 5.26 -10.25 2.24
CA HIS A 140 5.61 -9.91 3.63
C HIS A 140 5.69 -8.39 3.91
N GLY A 141 4.78 -7.60 3.36
CA GLY A 141 4.75 -6.14 3.54
C GLY A 141 5.76 -5.36 2.71
N ARG A 142 6.40 -6.01 1.73
CA ARG A 142 7.27 -5.39 0.74
C ARG A 142 6.72 -5.57 -0.65
N ALA A 143 6.95 -4.59 -1.51
CA ALA A 143 6.61 -4.64 -2.93
C ALA A 143 7.84 -4.39 -3.78
N VAL A 144 7.86 -5.01 -4.96
CA VAL A 144 8.88 -4.84 -5.99
C VAL A 144 8.27 -4.08 -7.16
N PHE A 145 8.96 -3.04 -7.60
CA PHE A 145 8.60 -2.28 -8.80
C PHE A 145 9.75 -2.29 -9.79
N GLN A 146 9.41 -2.31 -11.07
CA GLN A 146 10.31 -1.88 -12.12
C GLN A 146 10.18 -0.37 -12.30
N VAL A 147 11.32 0.31 -12.36
CA VAL A 147 11.39 1.76 -12.58
C VAL A 147 11.56 2.03 -14.08
N ILE A 148 10.52 2.56 -14.73
CA ILE A 148 10.47 2.75 -16.19
C ILE A 148 11.11 4.07 -16.64
N ARG A 149 11.34 5.00 -15.71
CA ARG A 149 11.84 6.36 -16.00
C ARG A 149 13.29 6.44 -16.46
N THR A 150 14.07 5.37 -16.26
CA THR A 150 15.49 5.35 -16.64
C THR A 150 15.74 4.27 -17.67
N SER A 151 16.70 4.51 -18.57
CA SER A 151 17.15 3.50 -19.55
C SER A 151 17.82 2.28 -18.92
N LYS A 152 18.15 2.35 -17.62
CA LYS A 152 18.76 1.25 -16.85
C LYS A 152 17.72 0.36 -16.15
N TYR A 153 16.45 0.75 -16.17
CA TYR A 153 15.31 0.00 -15.61
C TYR A 153 15.58 -0.67 -14.25
N PRO A 154 16.04 0.06 -13.22
CA PRO A 154 16.37 -0.54 -11.93
C PRO A 154 15.13 -1.14 -11.26
N VAL A 155 15.39 -2.05 -10.33
CA VAL A 155 14.36 -2.66 -9.49
C VAL A 155 14.26 -1.87 -8.20
N LEU A 156 13.07 -1.42 -7.84
CA LEU A 156 12.79 -0.71 -6.60
C LEU A 156 12.10 -1.66 -5.62
N VAL A 157 12.71 -1.89 -4.46
CA VAL A 157 12.06 -2.61 -3.35
C VAL A 157 11.53 -1.59 -2.37
N TRP A 158 10.23 -1.63 -2.10
CA TRP A 158 9.54 -0.74 -1.16
C TRP A 158 9.05 -1.53 0.06
N ASP A 159 9.46 -1.10 1.25
CA ASP A 159 8.96 -1.60 2.54
C ASP A 159 7.98 -0.57 3.10
N VAL A 160 6.69 -0.88 3.00
CA VAL A 160 5.60 0.05 3.34
C VAL A 160 5.60 0.41 4.81
N LEU A 161 5.92 -0.55 5.69
CA LEU A 161 5.86 -0.34 7.13
C LEU A 161 7.10 0.39 7.65
N ALA A 162 8.25 0.21 7.01
CA ALA A 162 9.47 0.94 7.32
C ALA A 162 9.55 2.31 6.64
N ASP A 163 8.65 2.59 5.69
CA ASP A 163 8.72 3.76 4.79
C ASP A 163 10.10 3.95 4.19
N SER A 164 10.62 2.86 3.66
CA SER A 164 11.93 2.82 3.06
C SER A 164 11.83 2.15 1.71
N TYR A 165 12.56 2.69 0.74
CA TYR A 165 12.73 2.05 -0.54
C TYR A 165 14.20 1.97 -0.88
N GLN A 166 14.56 0.94 -1.65
CA GLN A 166 15.93 0.70 -2.10
C GLN A 166 15.90 0.38 -3.60
N GLU A 167 16.62 1.16 -4.38
CA GLU A 167 16.87 0.87 -5.80
C GLU A 167 18.03 -0.11 -5.94
N LEU A 168 17.83 -1.12 -6.78
CA LEU A 168 18.78 -2.17 -7.09
C LEU A 168 19.17 -2.05 -8.57
N PRO A 169 20.47 -2.06 -8.89
CA PRO A 169 20.90 -2.16 -10.27
C PRO A 169 20.48 -3.53 -10.83
N LEU A 170 20.35 -3.64 -12.15
CA LEU A 170 20.17 -4.95 -12.79
C LEU A 170 21.45 -5.80 -12.68
N PRO A 171 21.34 -7.14 -12.60
CA PRO A 171 22.48 -8.02 -12.37
C PRO A 171 23.56 -7.97 -13.47
N THR A 172 23.19 -7.77 -14.75
CA THR A 172 24.17 -7.74 -15.87
C THR A 172 23.72 -6.78 -16.98
N ALA A 173 24.68 -6.07 -17.58
CA ALA A 173 24.44 -5.21 -18.76
C ALA A 173 24.13 -6.00 -20.06
N SER A 174 24.43 -7.30 -20.06
CA SER A 174 24.29 -8.20 -21.21
C SER A 174 22.92 -8.91 -21.27
N PHE A 175 22.04 -8.67 -20.30
CA PHE A 175 20.65 -9.12 -20.38
C PHE A 175 19.88 -8.10 -21.22
N PRO A 176 19.48 -8.41 -22.46
CA PRO A 176 18.66 -7.52 -23.26
C PRO A 176 17.23 -7.61 -22.71
N LEU A 177 16.99 -7.01 -21.54
CA LEU A 177 15.65 -6.87 -21.00
C LEU A 177 14.90 -5.94 -21.95
N LEU A 178 14.14 -6.51 -22.88
CA LEU A 178 12.87 -5.87 -23.18
C LEU A 178 12.18 -5.64 -21.85
N ILE A 179 11.58 -4.46 -21.72
CA ILE A 179 11.02 -3.90 -20.50
C ILE A 179 10.13 -4.92 -19.74
N LEU A 180 9.63 -5.98 -20.38
CA LEU A 180 8.65 -6.90 -19.84
C LEU A 180 9.04 -8.40 -19.85
N ASN A 181 10.24 -8.80 -20.30
CA ASN A 181 10.63 -10.23 -20.42
C ASN A 181 11.29 -10.80 -19.15
N TRP A 182 11.05 -10.19 -18.00
CA TRP A 182 11.57 -10.62 -16.73
C TRP A 182 10.57 -10.35 -15.61
N THR A 183 10.74 -11.10 -14.53
CA THR A 183 9.95 -11.00 -13.31
C THR A 183 10.86 -11.12 -12.10
N ALA A 184 10.37 -10.70 -10.93
CA ALA A 184 11.11 -10.76 -9.70
C ALA A 184 10.18 -10.97 -8.51
N ALA A 185 10.72 -11.55 -7.44
CA ALA A 185 10.01 -11.75 -6.18
C ALA A 185 10.85 -11.23 -5.01
N VAL A 186 10.22 -10.52 -4.07
CA VAL A 186 10.88 -10.13 -2.82
C VAL A 186 10.73 -11.23 -1.78
N LEU A 187 11.82 -11.52 -1.07
CA LEU A 187 11.84 -12.50 0.00
C LEU A 187 12.37 -11.89 1.29
N CYS A 188 11.96 -12.47 2.42
CA CYS A 188 12.63 -12.20 3.68
C CYS A 188 14.08 -12.70 3.63
N GLY A 189 15.02 -11.87 4.10
CA GLY A 189 16.42 -12.26 4.24
C GLY A 189 16.67 -13.20 5.43
N ASN A 190 15.74 -13.26 6.39
CA ASN A 190 15.86 -14.12 7.57
C ASN A 190 15.04 -15.40 7.41
N ARG A 191 15.73 -16.55 7.36
CA ARG A 191 15.12 -17.88 7.18
C ARG A 191 14.31 -18.37 8.37
N THR A 192 14.53 -17.81 9.57
CA THR A 192 13.78 -18.16 10.79
C THR A 192 12.74 -17.10 11.15
N CYS A 193 12.37 -16.25 10.19
CA CYS A 193 11.36 -15.22 10.41
C CYS A 193 9.97 -15.85 10.45
N ASP A 194 9.16 -15.50 11.44
CA ASP A 194 7.75 -15.93 11.54
C ASP A 194 6.81 -15.14 10.62
N HIS A 195 7.36 -14.18 9.88
CA HIS A 195 6.68 -13.23 8.99
C HIS A 195 5.57 -12.38 9.64
N LEU A 196 5.38 -12.46 10.96
CA LEU A 196 4.41 -11.66 11.70
C LEU A 196 4.88 -10.20 11.82
N SER A 197 6.21 -9.98 11.88
CA SER A 197 6.83 -8.66 12.06
C SER A 197 7.96 -8.42 11.05
N CYS A 198 7.76 -8.84 9.81
CA CYS A 198 8.80 -8.84 8.77
C CYS A 198 8.91 -7.50 8.02
N TYR A 199 9.30 -6.44 8.72
CA TYR A 199 9.55 -5.12 8.13
C TYR A 199 10.89 -4.54 8.61
N GLY A 200 11.51 -3.69 7.80
CA GLY A 200 12.78 -3.01 8.12
C GLY A 200 14.01 -3.93 8.29
N GLY A 201 13.84 -5.25 8.17
CA GLY A 201 14.93 -6.24 8.22
C GLY A 201 15.55 -6.52 6.85
N PRO A 202 16.56 -7.39 6.78
CA PRO A 202 17.17 -7.78 5.52
C PRO A 202 16.16 -8.45 4.57
N PHE A 203 16.40 -8.31 3.27
CA PHE A 203 15.61 -8.90 2.21
C PHE A 203 16.49 -9.51 1.13
N ARG A 204 15.88 -10.37 0.33
CA ARG A 204 16.45 -10.89 -0.91
C ARG A 204 15.49 -10.60 -2.07
N VAL A 205 16.01 -10.51 -3.27
CA VAL A 205 15.18 -10.44 -4.49
C VAL A 205 15.62 -11.57 -5.41
N ALA A 206 14.68 -12.45 -5.76
CA ALA A 206 14.87 -13.44 -6.81
C ALA A 206 14.41 -12.83 -8.12
N MET A 207 15.23 -12.86 -9.16
CA MET A 207 14.89 -12.34 -10.48
C MET A 207 15.08 -13.45 -11.51
N VAL A 208 14.13 -13.57 -12.45
CA VAL A 208 14.21 -14.48 -13.59
C VAL A 208 13.91 -13.70 -14.85
N GLY A 209 14.78 -13.80 -15.84
CA GLY A 209 14.58 -13.23 -17.17
C GLY A 209 14.75 -14.29 -18.25
N VAL A 210 14.03 -14.13 -19.35
CA VAL A 210 14.17 -14.96 -20.55
C VAL A 210 14.59 -14.07 -21.71
N ASP A 211 15.61 -14.48 -22.45
CA ASP A 211 16.06 -13.79 -23.66
C ASP A 211 15.37 -14.31 -24.93
N PHE A 212 15.58 -13.62 -26.05
CA PHE A 212 15.00 -13.94 -27.36
C PHE A 212 15.63 -15.16 -28.06
N HIS A 213 16.53 -15.86 -27.38
CA HIS A 213 17.16 -17.06 -27.89
C HIS A 213 16.71 -18.29 -27.08
N GLY A 214 15.67 -18.13 -26.25
CA GLY A 214 15.18 -19.15 -25.35
C GLY A 214 16.12 -19.41 -24.16
N SER A 215 17.13 -18.58 -23.90
CA SER A 215 17.94 -18.73 -22.70
C SER A 215 17.30 -17.99 -21.53
N ALA A 216 17.15 -18.66 -20.41
CA ALA A 216 16.67 -18.06 -19.18
C ALA A 216 17.79 -18.03 -18.15
N SER A 217 17.86 -16.93 -17.40
CA SER A 217 18.77 -16.82 -16.27
C SER A 217 18.05 -16.31 -15.04
N ALA A 218 18.46 -16.86 -13.90
CA ALA A 218 18.00 -16.42 -12.60
C ALA A 218 19.14 -15.82 -11.77
N PHE A 219 18.78 -14.84 -10.94
CA PHE A 219 19.70 -14.12 -10.05
C PHE A 219 19.07 -13.93 -8.68
N THR A 220 19.92 -13.86 -7.65
CA THR A 220 19.48 -13.49 -6.30
C THR A 220 20.25 -12.28 -5.80
N PHE A 221 19.54 -11.19 -5.50
CA PHE A 221 20.08 -10.07 -4.76
C PHE A 221 19.99 -10.33 -3.26
N SER A 222 21.01 -9.94 -2.49
CA SER A 222 20.99 -9.94 -1.03
C SER A 222 21.22 -8.54 -0.50
N SER A 223 20.27 -8.01 0.28
CA SER A 223 20.40 -6.68 0.88
C SER A 223 21.53 -6.59 1.91
N GLN A 224 21.94 -7.72 2.49
CA GLN A 224 23.06 -7.77 3.45
C GLN A 224 24.41 -7.74 2.75
N ALA A 225 24.53 -8.44 1.61
CA ALA A 225 25.76 -8.46 0.82
C ALA A 225 25.88 -7.25 -0.13
N GLY A 226 24.75 -6.59 -0.44
CA GLY A 226 24.72 -5.44 -1.35
C GLY A 226 24.96 -5.81 -2.81
N GLY A 227 24.68 -7.05 -3.22
CA GLY A 227 25.01 -7.53 -4.56
C GLY A 227 24.16 -8.72 -5.02
N TRP A 228 24.26 -8.98 -6.33
CA TRP A 228 23.65 -10.13 -7.00
C TRP A 228 24.56 -11.35 -6.95
N SER A 229 23.95 -12.54 -6.96
CA SER A 229 24.65 -13.80 -7.15
C SER A 229 25.17 -13.98 -8.58
N ALA A 230 25.96 -15.03 -8.79
CA ALA A 230 26.18 -15.57 -10.13
C ALA A 230 24.84 -15.98 -10.78
N ALA A 231 24.82 -15.98 -12.11
CA ALA A 231 23.67 -16.41 -12.90
C ALA A 231 23.44 -17.92 -12.76
N ALA A 232 22.17 -18.30 -12.66
CA ALA A 232 21.72 -19.68 -12.83
C ALA A 232 21.01 -19.79 -14.18
N ASP A 233 21.71 -20.35 -15.17
CA ASP A 233 21.23 -20.41 -16.55
C ASP A 233 20.49 -21.72 -16.84
N ALA A 234 19.48 -21.63 -17.70
CA ALA A 234 18.75 -22.76 -18.26
C ALA A 234 18.34 -22.45 -19.71
N VAL A 235 18.29 -23.47 -20.54
CA VAL A 235 17.86 -23.34 -21.94
C VAL A 235 16.40 -23.79 -22.04
N LEU A 236 15.56 -22.97 -22.67
CA LEU A 236 14.24 -23.34 -23.15
C LEU A 236 14.34 -23.87 -24.58
N ASP A 237 13.54 -24.90 -24.86
CA ASP A 237 13.35 -25.41 -26.22
C ASP A 237 12.39 -24.55 -27.06
N ASP A 238 11.64 -23.64 -26.43
CA ASP A 238 10.62 -22.77 -27.03
C ASP A 238 10.76 -21.32 -26.53
N GLU A 239 10.29 -20.36 -27.34
CA GLU A 239 10.18 -18.94 -26.97
C GLU A 239 9.10 -18.74 -25.87
N ASP A 240 9.50 -18.70 -24.60
CA ASP A 240 8.66 -18.31 -23.46
C ASP A 240 9.04 -16.92 -22.95
N CYS A 241 8.05 -16.13 -22.54
CA CYS A 241 8.28 -14.88 -21.80
C CYS A 241 7.90 -15.05 -20.33
N ALA A 242 8.69 -14.43 -19.44
CA ALA A 242 8.31 -14.30 -18.04
C ALA A 242 7.08 -13.38 -17.91
N VAL A 243 6.09 -13.81 -17.13
CA VAL A 243 4.91 -12.99 -16.83
C VAL A 243 5.16 -12.23 -15.53
N GLN A 244 4.93 -10.92 -15.57
CA GLN A 244 4.97 -10.04 -14.40
C GLN A 244 3.67 -10.19 -13.58
N GLU A 245 3.60 -11.33 -12.89
CA GLU A 245 2.57 -11.68 -11.92
C GLU A 245 3.24 -12.00 -10.57
N GLN A 246 2.47 -11.94 -9.49
CA GLN A 246 2.95 -12.31 -8.16
C GLN A 246 3.50 -13.74 -8.17
N ALA A 247 4.72 -13.90 -7.67
CA ALA A 247 5.38 -15.20 -7.62
C ALA A 247 4.81 -16.07 -6.49
N THR A 248 4.94 -17.40 -6.60
CA THR A 248 4.64 -18.31 -5.49
C THR A 248 5.93 -18.72 -4.80
N ILE A 249 5.97 -18.63 -3.47
CA ILE A 249 7.17 -18.98 -2.70
C ILE A 249 6.90 -20.23 -1.87
N ILE A 250 7.68 -21.30 -2.08
CA ILE A 250 7.54 -22.55 -1.32
C ILE A 250 8.92 -23.03 -0.89
N GLY A 251 9.18 -22.96 0.42
CA GLY A 251 10.51 -23.25 0.97
C GLY A 251 11.57 -22.33 0.34
N ASP A 252 12.60 -22.93 -0.24
CA ASP A 252 13.65 -22.21 -0.98
C ASP A 252 13.39 -22.11 -2.50
N SER A 253 12.22 -22.53 -2.98
CA SER A 253 11.84 -22.44 -4.39
C SER A 253 10.94 -21.23 -4.63
N VAL A 254 11.35 -20.39 -5.58
CA VAL A 254 10.53 -19.30 -6.12
C VAL A 254 10.00 -19.71 -7.48
N LEU A 255 8.70 -19.66 -7.64
CA LEU A 255 8.00 -20.14 -8.83
C LEU A 255 7.36 -18.97 -9.56
N PHE A 256 7.77 -18.79 -10.80
CA PHE A 256 7.28 -17.75 -11.69
C PHE A 256 6.51 -18.36 -12.85
N ARG A 257 5.45 -17.68 -13.28
CA ARG A 257 4.66 -18.10 -14.43
C ARG A 257 5.26 -17.55 -15.72
N THR A 258 5.16 -18.36 -16.77
CA THR A 258 5.44 -17.91 -18.15
C THR A 258 4.14 -17.73 -18.93
N ASP A 259 4.22 -17.02 -20.05
CA ASP A 259 3.11 -16.74 -20.95
C ASP A 259 2.48 -18.00 -21.54
N MET A 260 3.29 -19.03 -21.78
CA MET A 260 2.86 -20.36 -22.20
C MET A 260 2.33 -21.23 -21.04
N HIS A 261 2.11 -20.64 -19.86
CA HIS A 261 1.62 -21.31 -18.64
C HIS A 261 2.55 -22.38 -18.07
N ARG A 262 3.82 -22.42 -18.48
CA ARG A 262 4.85 -23.17 -17.77
C ARG A 262 5.20 -22.45 -16.46
N VAL A 263 5.92 -23.13 -15.60
CA VAL A 263 6.39 -22.57 -14.33
C VAL A 263 7.90 -22.62 -14.29
N ALA A 264 8.54 -21.46 -14.30
CA ALA A 264 9.96 -21.32 -14.02
C ALA A 264 10.17 -21.46 -12.52
N ARG A 265 10.89 -22.50 -12.11
CA ARG A 265 11.27 -22.74 -10.71
C ARG A 265 12.73 -22.36 -10.53
N TYR A 266 12.96 -21.36 -9.69
CA TYR A 266 14.29 -21.00 -9.23
C TYR A 266 14.52 -21.50 -7.81
N ASP A 267 15.43 -22.46 -7.65
CA ASP A 267 15.86 -22.97 -6.35
C ASP A 267 16.98 -22.10 -5.79
N LEU A 268 16.70 -21.36 -4.72
CA LEU A 268 17.63 -20.40 -4.12
C LEU A 268 18.81 -21.07 -3.43
N GLN A 269 18.66 -22.31 -2.96
CA GLN A 269 19.71 -23.02 -2.26
C GLN A 269 20.67 -23.69 -3.24
N ALA A 270 20.11 -24.37 -4.25
CA ALA A 270 20.90 -24.99 -5.31
C ALA A 270 21.42 -23.98 -6.34
N GLN A 271 20.87 -22.76 -6.35
CA GLN A 271 21.05 -21.75 -7.41
C GLN A 271 20.81 -22.37 -8.79
N GLN A 272 19.67 -23.04 -8.91
CA GLN A 272 19.31 -23.78 -10.11
C GLN A 272 17.98 -23.30 -10.66
N LEU A 273 17.96 -22.95 -11.94
CA LEU A 273 16.75 -22.65 -12.67
C LEU A 273 16.27 -23.90 -13.42
N THR A 274 15.00 -24.25 -13.25
CA THR A 274 14.35 -25.38 -13.91
C THR A 274 12.96 -24.99 -14.37
N PHE A 275 12.40 -25.73 -15.33
CA PHE A 275 11.07 -25.47 -15.86
C PHE A 275 10.14 -26.65 -15.58
N LEU A 276 8.95 -26.32 -15.13
CA LEU A 276 7.88 -27.27 -14.88
C LEU A 276 6.83 -27.06 -15.98
N GLU A 277 6.62 -28.11 -16.78
CA GLU A 277 5.58 -28.11 -17.81
C GLU A 277 4.20 -27.87 -17.21
N ARG A 278 3.28 -27.30 -17.99
CA ARG A 278 1.87 -27.08 -17.61
C ARG A 278 1.06 -28.39 -17.59
N PRO A 279 -0.13 -28.44 -16.98
CA PRO A 279 -0.96 -29.64 -17.04
C PRO A 279 -1.26 -30.04 -18.49
N ALA A 280 -0.97 -31.29 -18.86
CA ALA A 280 -1.07 -31.80 -20.23
C ALA A 280 -2.49 -31.69 -20.83
N ALA A 281 -3.52 -31.71 -19.98
CA ALA A 281 -4.91 -31.55 -20.42
C ALA A 281 -5.20 -30.16 -21.02
N ILE A 282 -4.48 -29.12 -20.59
CA ILE A 282 -4.65 -27.76 -21.12
C ILE A 282 -4.09 -27.75 -22.55
N GLY A 283 -4.80 -27.15 -23.51
CA GLY A 283 -4.41 -27.09 -24.92
C GLY A 283 -4.56 -28.40 -25.69
N ALA A 284 -4.52 -29.57 -25.03
CA ALA A 284 -4.77 -30.87 -25.67
C ALA A 284 -6.26 -31.23 -25.68
N VAL A 285 -6.94 -31.06 -24.54
CA VAL A 285 -8.36 -31.44 -24.36
C VAL A 285 -9.19 -30.25 -23.88
N LEU A 286 -8.62 -29.42 -23.00
CA LEU A 286 -9.25 -28.21 -22.49
C LEU A 286 -8.74 -26.98 -23.25
N PRO A 287 -9.55 -25.94 -23.44
CA PRO A 287 -9.07 -24.66 -23.98
C PRO A 287 -8.06 -24.00 -23.02
N LEU A 288 -7.45 -22.89 -23.44
CA LEU A 288 -6.68 -22.07 -22.51
C LEU A 288 -7.61 -21.43 -21.47
N PRO A 289 -7.25 -21.45 -20.17
CA PRO A 289 -8.05 -20.85 -19.12
C PRO A 289 -8.07 -19.32 -19.22
N ARG A 290 -9.12 -18.71 -18.68
CA ARG A 290 -9.27 -17.25 -18.53
C ARG A 290 -8.45 -16.74 -17.35
N GLY A 291 -7.13 -16.81 -17.48
CA GLY A 291 -6.21 -16.54 -16.40
C GLY A 291 -6.01 -17.75 -15.49
N THR A 292 -4.87 -17.75 -14.82
CA THR A 292 -4.48 -18.82 -13.90
C THR A 292 -3.79 -18.21 -12.68
N ALA A 293 -3.82 -18.90 -11.56
CA ALA A 293 -3.00 -18.55 -10.40
C ALA A 293 -2.21 -19.77 -9.94
N LEU A 294 -0.93 -19.57 -9.62
CA LEU A 294 -0.12 -20.58 -8.97
C LEU A 294 -0.18 -20.33 -7.46
N ILE A 295 -0.57 -21.32 -6.67
CA ILE A 295 -0.78 -21.17 -5.23
C ILE A 295 -0.11 -22.32 -4.45
N PRO A 296 0.33 -22.09 -3.20
CA PRO A 296 0.84 -23.17 -2.36
C PRO A 296 -0.23 -24.23 -2.07
N ALA A 297 0.08 -25.50 -2.31
CA ALA A 297 -0.82 -26.60 -1.96
C ALA A 297 -0.86 -26.81 -0.42
N PRO A 298 -1.83 -27.58 0.11
CA PRO A 298 -1.90 -27.90 1.53
C PRO A 298 -0.80 -28.85 2.00
N GLU A 299 -0.36 -29.75 1.12
CA GLU A 299 0.73 -30.70 1.42
C GLU A 299 2.09 -30.06 1.13
N ASP A 300 3.05 -30.30 2.02
CA ASP A 300 4.41 -29.78 1.91
C ASP A 300 5.08 -30.20 0.59
N GLY A 301 5.75 -29.24 -0.05
CA GLY A 301 6.51 -29.48 -1.29
C GLY A 301 5.64 -29.64 -2.54
N ARG A 302 4.33 -29.37 -2.46
CA ARG A 302 3.43 -29.35 -3.62
C ARG A 302 3.03 -27.94 -4.03
N ILE A 303 2.74 -27.80 -5.32
CA ILE A 303 2.14 -26.60 -5.91
C ILE A 303 0.77 -26.92 -6.47
N ARG A 304 -0.09 -25.91 -6.49
CA ARG A 304 -1.40 -26.00 -7.11
C ARG A 304 -1.55 -24.92 -8.19
N LEU A 305 -1.96 -25.30 -9.38
CA LEU A 305 -2.36 -24.39 -10.45
C LEU A 305 -3.87 -24.30 -10.46
N ALA A 306 -4.40 -23.08 -10.34
CA ALA A 306 -5.81 -22.78 -10.54
C ALA A 306 -6.01 -22.21 -11.94
N GLY A 307 -6.96 -22.73 -12.70
CA GLY A 307 -7.36 -22.18 -14.00
C GLY A 307 -8.86 -21.94 -14.05
N LEU A 308 -9.27 -20.77 -14.54
CA LEU A 308 -10.69 -20.43 -14.69
C LEU A 308 -11.21 -20.87 -16.07
N TYR A 309 -12.27 -21.67 -16.07
CA TYR A 309 -12.98 -22.15 -17.26
C TYR A 309 -14.43 -21.76 -17.12
N ASN A 310 -14.85 -20.75 -17.88
CA ASN A 310 -16.17 -20.13 -17.74
C ASN A 310 -16.43 -19.67 -16.29
N ASP A 311 -17.25 -20.40 -15.55
CA ASP A 311 -17.66 -20.20 -14.17
C ASP A 311 -17.11 -21.26 -13.21
N VAL A 312 -16.14 -22.06 -13.66
CA VAL A 312 -15.55 -23.16 -12.90
C VAL A 312 -14.05 -22.94 -12.74
N VAL A 313 -13.54 -23.04 -11.51
CA VAL A 313 -12.11 -23.09 -11.24
C VAL A 313 -11.68 -24.55 -11.14
N LEU A 314 -10.79 -24.96 -12.04
CA LEU A 314 -10.12 -26.26 -11.98
C LEU A 314 -8.80 -26.12 -11.24
N LEU A 315 -8.56 -27.02 -10.28
CA LEU A 315 -7.33 -27.06 -9.50
C LEU A 315 -6.53 -28.30 -9.89
N TRP A 316 -5.28 -28.09 -10.30
CA TRP A 316 -4.29 -29.13 -10.51
C TRP A 316 -3.21 -29.06 -9.46
N GLU A 317 -2.70 -30.20 -9.01
CA GLU A 317 -1.56 -30.28 -8.12
C GLU A 317 -0.44 -31.11 -8.69
N ARG A 318 0.81 -30.76 -8.33
CA ARG A 318 1.97 -31.61 -8.54
C ARG A 318 2.99 -31.42 -7.42
N LEU A 319 3.86 -32.40 -7.27
CA LEU A 319 5.04 -32.27 -6.44
C LEU A 319 6.09 -31.40 -7.15
N ILE A 320 6.72 -30.50 -6.42
CA ILE A 320 7.76 -29.60 -6.95
C ILE A 320 9.05 -30.38 -7.26
N SER A 321 9.39 -31.34 -6.39
CA SER A 321 10.56 -32.22 -6.52
C SER A 321 10.21 -33.64 -6.10
N GLY A 322 10.49 -34.64 -6.93
CA GLY A 322 10.32 -36.04 -6.56
C GLY A 322 10.30 -36.98 -7.78
N PRO A 323 9.92 -38.25 -7.60
CA PRO A 323 9.92 -39.23 -8.69
C PRO A 323 8.97 -38.80 -9.81
N PRO A 324 9.23 -39.18 -11.08
CA PRO A 324 8.47 -38.72 -12.24
C PRO A 324 6.95 -38.86 -12.10
N SER A 325 6.48 -39.98 -11.53
CA SER A 325 5.05 -40.24 -11.30
C SER A 325 4.38 -39.28 -10.31
N ALA A 326 5.14 -38.69 -9.39
CA ALA A 326 4.65 -37.67 -8.45
C ALA A 326 4.85 -36.24 -8.99
N ALA A 327 5.67 -36.09 -10.05
CA ALA A 327 5.94 -34.83 -10.70
C ALA A 327 4.91 -34.48 -11.79
N GLU A 328 3.97 -35.37 -12.13
CA GLU A 328 2.88 -35.07 -13.07
C GLU A 328 1.76 -34.25 -12.41
N TRP A 329 1.11 -33.38 -13.19
CA TRP A 329 -0.06 -32.63 -12.75
C TRP A 329 -1.29 -33.52 -12.64
N GLN A 330 -1.95 -33.48 -11.49
CA GLN A 330 -3.19 -34.22 -11.22
C GLN A 330 -4.31 -33.24 -10.93
N ALA A 331 -5.46 -33.40 -11.58
CA ALA A 331 -6.66 -32.62 -11.23
C ALA A 331 -7.17 -33.07 -9.86
N VAL A 332 -7.28 -32.15 -8.91
CA VAL A 332 -7.64 -32.47 -7.51
C VAL A 332 -8.99 -31.93 -7.09
N ALA A 333 -9.46 -30.84 -7.71
CA ALA A 333 -10.73 -30.25 -7.36
C ALA A 333 -11.33 -29.43 -8.51
N ILE A 334 -12.65 -29.33 -8.47
CA ILE A 334 -13.47 -28.53 -9.37
C ILE A 334 -14.33 -27.65 -8.48
N VAL A 335 -14.20 -26.33 -8.61
CA VAL A 335 -14.97 -25.35 -7.83
C VAL A 335 -15.91 -24.63 -8.78
N ASP A 336 -17.20 -24.92 -8.69
CA ASP A 336 -18.23 -24.18 -9.41
C ASP A 336 -18.52 -22.87 -8.66
N LEU A 337 -18.16 -21.74 -9.29
CA LEU A 337 -18.29 -20.44 -8.66
C LEU A 337 -19.75 -20.02 -8.48
N LYS A 338 -20.66 -20.40 -9.38
CA LYS A 338 -22.08 -20.03 -9.26
C LYS A 338 -22.71 -20.65 -8.03
N THR A 339 -22.47 -21.94 -7.82
CA THR A 339 -23.00 -22.68 -6.66
C THR A 339 -22.33 -22.25 -5.36
N THR A 340 -21.01 -22.02 -5.37
CA THR A 340 -20.26 -21.69 -4.15
C THR A 340 -20.52 -20.26 -3.68
N ILE A 341 -20.59 -19.31 -4.61
CA ILE A 341 -20.68 -17.88 -4.30
C ILE A 341 -22.15 -17.44 -4.15
N SER A 342 -23.13 -18.22 -4.61
CA SER A 342 -24.55 -17.79 -4.58
C SER A 342 -24.74 -16.36 -5.14
N ALA A 343 -23.93 -15.99 -6.15
CA ALA A 343 -23.93 -14.67 -6.74
C ALA A 343 -25.17 -14.47 -7.65
N PRO A 344 -25.62 -13.22 -7.85
CA PRO A 344 -26.67 -12.93 -8.81
C PRO A 344 -26.34 -13.46 -10.22
N THR A 345 -27.36 -13.91 -10.94
CA THR A 345 -27.22 -14.33 -12.34
C THR A 345 -26.59 -13.23 -13.18
N GLY A 346 -25.55 -13.57 -13.95
CA GLY A 346 -24.80 -12.61 -14.78
C GLY A 346 -23.58 -11.98 -14.10
N THR A 347 -23.25 -12.34 -12.85
CA THR A 347 -22.00 -11.90 -12.19
C THR A 347 -20.76 -12.42 -12.92
N PHE A 348 -20.81 -13.68 -13.36
CA PHE A 348 -19.75 -14.31 -14.15
C PHE A 348 -20.13 -14.25 -15.62
N THR A 349 -19.42 -13.41 -16.36
CA THR A 349 -19.59 -13.19 -17.80
C THR A 349 -18.40 -13.76 -18.58
N ASP A 350 -18.44 -13.60 -19.89
CA ASP A 350 -17.29 -13.88 -20.76
C ASP A 350 -16.09 -12.92 -20.56
N GLU A 351 -16.26 -11.91 -19.72
CA GLU A 351 -15.18 -11.00 -19.37
C GLU A 351 -14.45 -11.42 -18.09
N THR A 352 -15.05 -12.34 -17.31
CA THR A 352 -14.46 -12.85 -16.08
C THR A 352 -13.07 -13.45 -16.32
N SER A 353 -12.11 -13.11 -15.46
CA SER A 353 -10.78 -13.69 -15.49
C SER A 353 -10.20 -13.80 -14.09
N LEU A 354 -9.36 -14.82 -13.88
CA LEU A 354 -8.55 -14.97 -12.68
C LEU A 354 -7.32 -14.07 -12.80
N ILE A 355 -7.15 -13.15 -11.86
CA ILE A 355 -6.20 -12.02 -11.94
C ILE A 355 -5.18 -11.98 -10.79
N GLY A 356 -5.30 -12.83 -9.78
CA GLY A 356 -4.34 -12.88 -8.68
C GLY A 356 -4.71 -13.87 -7.59
N PHE A 357 -3.85 -13.98 -6.57
CA PHE A 357 -4.07 -14.84 -5.41
C PHE A 357 -3.40 -14.28 -4.15
N THR A 358 -3.77 -14.80 -2.97
CA THR A 358 -3.02 -14.58 -1.73
C THR A 358 -2.66 -15.92 -1.12
N GLU A 359 -1.47 -16.02 -0.52
CA GLU A 359 -1.01 -17.25 0.15
C GLU A 359 -1.64 -17.45 1.53
N SER A 360 -2.02 -16.36 2.20
CA SER A 360 -2.48 -16.40 3.59
C SER A 360 -3.37 -15.19 3.94
N PRO A 361 -4.67 -15.41 4.23
CA PRO A 361 -5.41 -16.65 3.95
C PRO A 361 -5.52 -16.90 2.44
N LYS A 362 -5.66 -18.17 2.05
CA LYS A 362 -5.65 -18.61 0.64
C LYS A 362 -6.90 -18.09 -0.09
N ALA A 363 -6.69 -17.16 -1.01
CA ALA A 363 -7.78 -16.59 -1.80
C ALA A 363 -7.39 -16.39 -3.26
N LEU A 364 -8.38 -16.47 -4.13
CA LEU A 364 -8.30 -16.12 -5.55
C LEU A 364 -8.97 -14.77 -5.78
N PHE A 365 -8.44 -14.01 -6.73
CA PHE A 365 -9.01 -12.72 -7.14
C PHE A 365 -9.48 -12.82 -8.57
N LEU A 366 -10.75 -12.50 -8.80
CA LEU A 366 -11.37 -12.52 -10.11
C LEU A 366 -11.78 -11.11 -10.51
N ASN A 367 -11.49 -10.72 -11.74
CA ASN A 367 -12.15 -9.58 -12.34
C ASN A 367 -13.56 -10.01 -12.74
N VAL A 368 -14.58 -9.25 -12.35
CA VAL A 368 -15.98 -9.48 -12.69
C VAL A 368 -16.63 -8.19 -13.19
N SER A 369 -17.52 -8.28 -14.17
CA SER A 369 -18.32 -7.14 -14.64
C SER A 369 -19.36 -6.78 -13.57
N HIS A 370 -19.37 -5.53 -13.07
CA HIS A 370 -20.37 -5.03 -12.11
C HIS A 370 -21.17 -3.87 -12.75
N ARG A 371 -22.40 -3.61 -12.26
CA ARG A 371 -23.35 -2.66 -12.89
C ARG A 371 -22.82 -1.24 -13.02
N ASP A 372 -21.86 -0.87 -12.16
CA ASP A 372 -21.29 0.48 -12.04
C ASP A 372 -19.81 0.54 -12.49
N GLY A 373 -19.24 -0.54 -13.05
CA GLY A 373 -17.82 -0.64 -13.43
C GLY A 373 -17.23 -2.04 -13.25
N GLY A 374 -15.95 -2.25 -13.58
CA GLY A 374 -15.26 -3.50 -13.24
C GLY A 374 -15.09 -3.64 -11.72
N ALA A 375 -15.28 -4.83 -11.17
CA ALA A 375 -15.08 -5.10 -9.74
C ALA A 375 -14.14 -6.30 -9.53
N VAL A 376 -13.46 -6.32 -8.39
CA VAL A 376 -12.58 -7.43 -8.02
C VAL A 376 -13.29 -8.30 -7.00
N LEU A 377 -13.55 -9.55 -7.33
CA LEU A 377 -14.09 -10.54 -6.39
C LEU A 377 -12.93 -11.28 -5.73
N ARG A 378 -12.91 -11.28 -4.40
CA ARG A 378 -12.01 -12.14 -3.61
C ARG A 378 -12.79 -13.38 -3.16
N PHE A 379 -12.25 -14.56 -3.46
CA PHE A 379 -12.82 -15.86 -3.14
C PHE A 379 -11.84 -16.70 -2.32
N GLU A 380 -12.19 -17.04 -1.09
CA GLU A 380 -11.41 -17.91 -0.21
C GLU A 380 -11.68 -19.38 -0.52
N ILE A 381 -10.64 -20.09 -0.99
CA ILE A 381 -10.79 -21.43 -1.54
C ILE A 381 -11.25 -22.43 -0.47
N ASP A 382 -10.71 -22.32 0.74
CA ASP A 382 -10.93 -23.30 1.80
C ASP A 382 -12.28 -23.13 2.51
N THR A 383 -12.76 -21.88 2.61
CA THR A 383 -14.00 -21.55 3.33
C THR A 383 -15.20 -21.36 2.40
N GLY A 384 -14.96 -21.14 1.11
CA GLY A 384 -15.97 -20.71 0.15
C GLY A 384 -16.46 -19.27 0.37
N LEU A 385 -15.88 -18.55 1.35
CA LEU A 385 -16.25 -17.17 1.63
C LEU A 385 -15.78 -16.28 0.49
N TRP A 386 -16.58 -15.27 0.18
CA TRP A 386 -16.26 -14.33 -0.87
C TRP A 386 -16.72 -12.93 -0.50
N ARG A 387 -16.09 -11.94 -1.14
CA ARG A 387 -16.48 -10.55 -1.04
C ARG A 387 -16.09 -9.78 -2.29
N ILE A 388 -16.88 -8.77 -2.62
CA ILE A 388 -16.53 -7.80 -3.66
C ILE A 388 -15.61 -6.75 -3.02
N LEU A 389 -14.50 -6.48 -3.69
CA LEU A 389 -13.55 -5.43 -3.37
C LEU A 389 -13.78 -4.24 -4.31
N PRO A 390 -13.38 -3.02 -3.91
CA PRO A 390 -13.31 -1.89 -4.84
C PRO A 390 -12.51 -2.31 -6.07
N GLY A 391 -13.02 -2.02 -7.27
CA GLY A 391 -12.32 -2.30 -8.52
C GLY A 391 -11.32 -1.20 -8.90
N PRO A 392 -10.40 -1.47 -9.84
CA PRO A 392 -9.65 -0.41 -10.50
C PRO A 392 -10.63 0.56 -11.17
N GLY A 393 -10.33 1.87 -11.15
CA GLY A 393 -11.26 2.89 -11.63
C GLY A 393 -11.72 2.68 -13.08
N ALA A 394 -12.88 3.25 -13.44
CA ALA A 394 -13.64 3.01 -14.69
C ALA A 394 -12.89 3.21 -16.04
N ARG A 395 -11.63 3.66 -16.03
CA ARG A 395 -10.82 3.87 -17.24
C ARG A 395 -10.14 2.60 -17.74
N ASP A 396 -9.95 1.59 -16.88
CA ASP A 396 -9.22 0.39 -17.25
C ASP A 396 -10.19 -0.76 -17.53
N LYS A 397 -10.39 -1.06 -18.81
CA LYS A 397 -11.20 -2.21 -19.28
C LYS A 397 -10.35 -3.46 -19.51
N GLU A 398 -9.03 -3.36 -19.32
CA GLU A 398 -8.13 -4.47 -19.60
C GLU A 398 -8.06 -5.45 -18.41
N LYS A 399 -8.04 -6.74 -18.73
CA LYS A 399 -7.97 -7.85 -17.78
C LYS A 399 -6.55 -8.00 -17.23
N LYS A 400 -6.11 -7.06 -16.40
CA LYS A 400 -4.74 -7.02 -15.89
C LYS A 400 -4.57 -7.83 -14.60
N PRO A 401 -3.42 -8.49 -14.41
CA PRO A 401 -3.10 -9.10 -13.14
C PRO A 401 -3.01 -8.03 -12.05
N ILE A 402 -3.39 -8.42 -10.84
CA ILE A 402 -3.20 -7.62 -9.63
C ILE A 402 -2.17 -8.30 -8.74
N ILE A 403 -1.53 -7.51 -7.89
CA ILE A 403 -0.53 -7.97 -6.94
C ILE A 403 -1.07 -7.68 -5.53
N PRO A 404 -1.73 -8.66 -4.89
CA PRO A 404 -2.24 -8.51 -3.53
C PRO A 404 -1.15 -8.15 -2.53
N PHE A 405 -1.45 -7.15 -1.69
CA PHE A 405 -0.55 -6.63 -0.68
C PHE A 405 -1.03 -7.05 0.71
N SER A 406 -0.35 -8.02 1.30
CA SER A 406 -0.66 -8.56 2.62
C SER A 406 0.43 -8.22 3.63
N THR A 407 0.03 -7.57 4.72
CA THR A 407 0.90 -7.30 5.88
C THR A 407 0.10 -6.97 7.11
N PHE A 408 0.65 -7.25 8.29
CA PHE A 408 0.12 -6.68 9.51
C PHE A 408 0.47 -5.20 9.63
N TYR A 409 -0.47 -4.41 10.11
CA TYR A 409 -0.19 -3.02 10.47
C TYR A 409 0.86 -2.94 11.62
N SER A 410 1.62 -1.83 11.66
CA SER A 410 2.68 -1.60 12.65
C SER A 410 2.54 -0.22 13.30
N PRO A 411 2.75 -0.09 14.62
CA PRO A 411 2.73 1.21 15.33
C PRO A 411 3.81 2.19 14.86
N ALA A 412 4.77 1.76 14.02
CA ALA A 412 5.77 2.63 13.41
C ALA A 412 5.18 3.63 12.39
N MET A 413 3.99 3.35 11.83
CA MET A 413 3.22 4.35 11.08
C MET A 413 2.75 5.42 12.06
N ARG A 414 3.34 6.62 11.95
CA ARG A 414 3.12 7.72 12.88
C ARG A 414 1.67 8.20 12.82
N MET A 415 0.93 7.94 13.89
CA MET A 415 -0.36 8.57 14.11
C MET A 415 -0.15 10.05 14.42
N PHE A 416 -0.75 10.95 13.63
CA PHE A 416 -0.91 12.34 14.03
C PHE A 416 -2.38 12.57 14.39
N LEU A 417 -2.63 12.94 15.63
CA LEU A 417 -3.94 13.45 16.01
C LEU A 417 -3.92 14.93 15.65
N LEU A 418 -4.66 15.35 14.62
CA LEU A 418 -4.87 16.76 14.38
C LEU A 418 -5.97 17.21 15.34
N ASP A 419 -5.56 17.71 16.50
CA ASP A 419 -6.44 18.32 17.48
C ASP A 419 -6.41 19.85 17.37
N GLY A 420 -7.35 20.50 18.04
CA GLY A 420 -7.41 21.97 18.07
C GLY A 420 -6.12 22.61 18.59
N ALA A 421 -5.43 21.96 19.51
CA ALA A 421 -4.17 22.47 20.06
C ALA A 421 -3.05 22.53 19.01
N THR A 422 -3.00 21.56 18.10
CA THR A 422 -2.02 21.52 17.00
C THR A 422 -2.24 22.66 16.01
N LEU A 423 -3.49 22.93 15.62
CA LEU A 423 -3.81 24.07 14.77
C LEU A 423 -3.55 25.41 15.46
N LEU A 424 -3.87 25.53 16.75
CA LEU A 424 -3.57 26.74 17.53
C LEU A 424 -2.06 27.01 17.62
N ALA A 425 -1.25 25.95 17.81
CA ALA A 425 0.20 26.06 17.86
C ALA A 425 0.78 26.51 16.51
N PHE A 426 0.29 25.97 15.40
CA PHE A 426 0.72 26.38 14.05
C PHE A 426 0.32 27.84 13.75
N VAL A 427 -0.93 28.22 14.05
CA VAL A 427 -1.40 29.59 13.84
C VAL A 427 -0.61 30.60 14.71
N ALA A 428 -0.19 30.20 15.91
CA ALA A 428 0.64 31.04 16.78
C ALA A 428 2.09 31.20 16.28
N ASP A 429 2.60 30.28 15.46
CA ASP A 429 3.89 30.40 14.78
C ASP A 429 3.73 31.26 13.52
N GLU A 430 3.68 32.59 13.71
CA GLU A 430 3.49 33.52 12.59
C GLU A 430 4.47 33.40 11.43
N PRO A 431 5.79 33.20 11.62
CA PRO A 431 6.69 33.05 10.50
C PRO A 431 6.44 31.74 9.73
N ALA A 432 6.06 30.64 10.38
CA ALA A 432 5.64 29.41 9.71
C ALA A 432 4.31 29.57 8.97
N PHE A 433 3.30 30.06 9.67
CA PHE A 433 1.97 30.32 9.15
C PHE A 433 2.01 31.21 7.90
N ALA A 434 2.72 32.33 7.98
CA ALA A 434 2.87 33.25 6.85
C ALA A 434 3.52 32.59 5.63
N ARG A 435 4.59 31.80 5.81
CA ARG A 435 5.26 31.10 4.71
C ARG A 435 4.34 30.12 4.01
N SER A 436 3.64 29.27 4.76
CA SER A 436 2.80 28.22 4.17
C SER A 436 1.54 28.80 3.50
N VAL A 437 0.95 29.85 4.08
CA VAL A 437 -0.21 30.53 3.48
C VAL A 437 0.18 31.33 2.23
N ASP A 438 1.38 31.92 2.19
CA ASP A 438 1.89 32.61 1.00
C ASP A 438 2.14 31.69 -0.18
N VAL A 439 2.69 30.50 0.08
CA VAL A 439 2.88 29.47 -0.95
C VAL A 439 1.52 29.04 -1.51
N CYS A 440 0.50 28.95 -0.65
CA CYS A 440 -0.87 28.66 -1.07
C CYS A 440 -1.46 29.80 -1.90
N PHE A 441 -1.30 31.05 -1.46
CA PHE A 441 -1.73 32.24 -2.20
C PHE A 441 -1.12 32.29 -3.60
N ALA A 442 0.21 32.12 -3.70
CA ALA A 442 0.92 32.15 -4.98
C ALA A 442 0.54 30.99 -5.92
N ALA A 443 0.05 29.87 -5.39
CA ALA A 443 -0.45 28.75 -6.19
C ALA A 443 -1.90 28.96 -6.68
N LEU A 444 -2.65 29.83 -6.00
CA LEU A 444 -4.03 30.18 -6.32
C LEU A 444 -4.11 31.40 -7.27
N ASP A 445 -3.17 32.34 -7.14
CA ASP A 445 -2.98 33.53 -7.97
C ASP A 445 -2.39 33.13 -9.33
N SER A 446 -3.28 32.66 -10.22
CA SER A 446 -2.89 31.99 -11.46
C SER A 446 -2.47 32.95 -12.58
N ASP A 447 -2.91 34.20 -12.51
CA ASP A 447 -2.53 35.32 -13.37
C ASP A 447 -1.39 36.16 -12.78
N GLY A 448 -1.05 35.97 -11.51
CA GLY A 448 0.11 36.59 -10.86
C GLY A 448 -0.08 38.08 -10.63
N ASP A 449 -1.33 38.52 -10.52
CA ASP A 449 -1.69 39.92 -10.34
C ASP A 449 -1.61 40.37 -8.87
N GLY A 450 -1.36 39.42 -7.96
CA GLY A 450 -1.22 39.66 -6.53
C GLY A 450 -2.54 39.75 -5.78
N GLU A 451 -3.67 39.43 -6.42
CA GLU A 451 -5.00 39.43 -5.81
C GLU A 451 -5.81 38.18 -6.21
N LEU A 452 -6.45 37.51 -5.25
CA LEU A 452 -7.28 36.35 -5.58
C LEU A 452 -8.69 36.79 -5.99
N SER A 453 -9.08 36.49 -7.23
CA SER A 453 -10.44 36.70 -7.69
C SER A 453 -11.38 35.58 -7.24
N GLY A 454 -12.69 35.85 -7.24
CA GLY A 454 -13.71 34.81 -7.04
C GLY A 454 -13.62 33.67 -8.08
N GLY A 455 -13.03 33.94 -9.26
CA GLY A 455 -12.78 32.95 -10.30
C GLY A 455 -11.65 31.98 -9.97
N ASP A 456 -10.57 32.46 -9.33
CA ASP A 456 -9.42 31.65 -8.92
C ASP A 456 -9.77 30.74 -7.75
N LEU A 457 -10.48 31.28 -6.75
CA LEU A 457 -11.01 30.53 -5.62
C LEU A 457 -12.00 29.44 -6.08
N ARG A 458 -12.89 29.75 -7.04
CA ARG A 458 -13.82 28.77 -7.61
C ARG A 458 -13.10 27.69 -8.41
N ARG A 459 -12.02 28.02 -9.13
CA ARG A 459 -11.16 27.03 -9.81
C ARG A 459 -10.50 26.09 -8.80
N ALA A 460 -10.00 26.62 -7.68
CA ALA A 460 -9.42 25.82 -6.62
C ALA A 460 -10.45 24.89 -5.97
N LEU A 461 -11.62 25.41 -5.56
CA LEU A 461 -12.70 24.61 -4.97
C LEU A 461 -13.24 23.52 -5.92
N ASN A 462 -13.32 23.82 -7.22
CA ASN A 462 -13.68 22.83 -8.25
C ASN A 462 -12.59 21.76 -8.45
N ALA A 463 -11.31 22.13 -8.37
CA ALA A 463 -10.20 21.17 -8.40
C ALA A 463 -10.22 20.24 -7.18
N PHE A 464 -10.74 20.71 -6.03
CA PHE A 464 -10.94 19.90 -4.83
C PHE A 464 -12.24 19.05 -4.83
N ARG A 465 -13.13 19.18 -5.84
CA ARG A 465 -14.44 18.50 -5.90
C ARG A 465 -15.30 18.66 -4.62
N ILE A 466 -15.21 19.81 -3.96
CA ILE A 466 -15.90 20.07 -2.68
C ILE A 466 -17.42 20.27 -2.86
N HIS A 467 -17.89 20.58 -4.08
CA HIS A 467 -19.31 20.82 -4.36
C HIS A 467 -20.19 19.56 -4.42
N ASP A 468 -19.61 18.36 -4.57
CA ASP A 468 -20.41 17.15 -4.85
C ASP A 468 -20.82 16.36 -3.61
N GLY A 469 -20.47 16.81 -2.39
CA GLY A 469 -20.70 16.01 -1.18
C GLY A 469 -19.97 14.65 -1.20
N ALA A 470 -19.07 14.44 -2.16
CA ALA A 470 -18.16 13.32 -2.24
C ALA A 470 -16.82 13.82 -1.68
N GLY A 471 -16.62 13.69 -0.37
CA GLY A 471 -15.31 13.92 0.24
C GLY A 471 -14.24 13.12 -0.51
N PHE A 472 -13.05 13.72 -0.69
CA PHE A 472 -11.82 13.11 -1.21
C PHE A 472 -12.03 11.79 -1.98
N GLY A 473 -12.39 11.91 -3.26
CA GLY A 473 -12.28 10.83 -4.25
C GLY A 473 -13.38 9.76 -4.22
N SER A 474 -14.52 10.03 -4.83
CA SER A 474 -15.37 9.03 -5.50
C SER A 474 -16.35 9.73 -6.46
N MET A 475 -16.70 9.10 -7.58
CA MET A 475 -17.56 9.67 -8.64
C MET A 475 -18.99 9.13 -8.68
N ASP A 476 -19.43 8.38 -7.67
CA ASP A 476 -20.81 7.86 -7.62
C ASP A 476 -21.50 8.27 -6.33
N ALA A 477 -22.58 9.04 -6.48
CA ALA A 477 -23.59 9.49 -5.52
C ALA A 477 -23.12 9.93 -4.10
N PRO A 478 -23.56 11.10 -3.58
CA PRO A 478 -23.01 11.65 -2.36
C PRO A 478 -23.16 10.66 -1.20
N PRO A 479 -22.05 10.16 -0.60
CA PRO A 479 -22.16 9.55 0.71
C PRO A 479 -22.70 10.64 1.63
N ARG A 480 -23.72 10.32 2.43
CA ARG A 480 -24.14 11.23 3.51
C ARG A 480 -22.92 11.44 4.40
N LEU A 481 -22.26 12.60 4.27
CA LEU A 481 -21.20 12.98 5.19
C LEU A 481 -21.73 12.79 6.61
N PRO A 482 -20.94 12.21 7.53
CA PRO A 482 -21.24 12.33 8.95
C PRO A 482 -21.60 13.78 9.24
N SER A 483 -22.66 14.03 10.00
CA SER A 483 -23.20 15.38 10.27
C SER A 483 -22.12 16.37 10.75
N GLU A 484 -21.08 15.83 11.39
CA GLU A 484 -19.85 16.46 11.87
C GLU A 484 -19.02 17.11 10.73
N LEU A 485 -18.82 16.37 9.63
CA LEU A 485 -18.02 16.79 8.48
C LEU A 485 -18.82 17.76 7.59
N ALA A 486 -20.15 17.60 7.54
CA ALA A 486 -21.06 18.55 6.91
C ALA A 486 -21.11 19.92 7.61
N ALA A 487 -20.84 20.00 8.92
CA ALA A 487 -20.74 21.26 9.65
C ALA A 487 -19.40 21.99 9.37
N LEU A 488 -18.30 21.25 9.31
CA LEU A 488 -16.99 21.77 8.89
C LEU A 488 -17.05 22.35 7.47
N TYR A 489 -17.66 21.63 6.53
CA TYR A 489 -17.89 22.14 5.18
C TYR A 489 -18.79 23.38 5.19
N ARG A 490 -19.83 23.42 6.02
CA ARG A 490 -20.72 24.60 6.13
C ARG A 490 -19.99 25.85 6.58
N ASP A 491 -19.00 25.73 7.46
CA ASP A 491 -18.19 26.85 7.92
C ASP A 491 -17.21 27.32 6.84
N VAL A 492 -16.59 26.38 6.11
CA VAL A 492 -15.76 26.67 4.92
C VAL A 492 -16.60 27.35 3.83
N PHE A 493 -17.84 26.89 3.63
CA PHE A 493 -18.79 27.50 2.69
C PHE A 493 -19.35 28.83 3.18
N ALA A 494 -19.51 29.05 4.48
CA ALA A 494 -19.93 30.35 5.02
C ALA A 494 -18.87 31.44 4.80
N VAL A 495 -17.59 31.06 4.78
CA VAL A 495 -16.50 31.93 4.33
C VAL A 495 -16.66 32.27 2.84
N TYR A 496 -16.89 31.27 1.99
CA TYR A 496 -17.18 31.46 0.55
C TYR A 496 -18.43 32.34 0.29
N ASP A 497 -19.51 32.13 1.04
CA ASP A 497 -20.77 32.89 0.89
C ASP A 497 -20.63 34.34 1.37
N ARG A 498 -19.77 34.61 2.38
CA ARG A 498 -19.39 35.98 2.76
C ARG A 498 -18.67 36.71 1.63
N PHE A 499 -17.89 36.01 0.82
CA PHE A 499 -17.23 36.58 -0.36
C PHE A 499 -18.17 36.82 -1.55
N HIS A 500 -19.28 36.08 -1.66
CA HIS A 500 -20.28 36.29 -2.73
C HIS A 500 -21.38 37.30 -2.39
N ALA A 501 -21.60 37.58 -1.10
CA ALA A 501 -22.68 38.48 -0.66
C ALA A 501 -22.35 39.98 -0.82
N GLY A 502 -21.12 40.35 -1.16
CA GLY A 502 -20.72 41.74 -1.40
C GLY A 502 -19.66 41.83 -2.49
N HIS A 503 -20.05 42.38 -3.65
CA HIS A 503 -19.22 43.00 -4.69
C HIS A 503 -17.76 42.53 -4.83
N ASP A 504 -17.42 41.83 -5.92
CA ASP A 504 -16.11 41.83 -6.61
C ASP A 504 -14.89 42.26 -5.75
N CYS A 505 -14.67 41.59 -4.62
CA CYS A 505 -13.56 41.86 -3.72
C CYS A 505 -12.42 40.94 -4.11
N SER A 506 -11.40 41.50 -4.76
CA SER A 506 -10.13 40.84 -4.94
C SER A 506 -9.43 40.75 -3.58
N LEU A 507 -8.89 39.57 -3.25
CA LEU A 507 -8.25 39.30 -1.97
C LEU A 507 -6.74 39.51 -2.10
N ASP A 508 -6.22 40.59 -1.53
CA ASP A 508 -4.78 40.74 -1.38
C ASP A 508 -4.18 39.68 -0.43
N ARG A 509 -2.87 39.51 -0.49
CA ARG A 509 -2.14 38.52 0.29
C ARG A 509 -2.33 38.67 1.82
N ALA A 510 -2.48 39.89 2.33
CA ALA A 510 -2.60 40.13 3.77
C ALA A 510 -3.99 39.74 4.27
N ASN A 511 -5.03 40.14 3.55
CA ASN A 511 -6.42 39.79 3.86
C ASN A 511 -6.64 38.27 3.72
N PHE A 512 -6.02 37.63 2.73
CA PHE A 512 -6.07 36.17 2.60
C PHE A 512 -5.44 35.46 3.81
N ARG A 513 -4.30 35.95 4.32
CA ARG A 513 -3.70 35.37 5.54
C ARG A 513 -4.60 35.52 6.75
N ASP A 514 -5.20 36.68 6.95
CA ASP A 514 -6.07 36.94 8.10
C ASP A 514 -7.33 36.05 8.07
N GLU A 515 -7.91 35.83 6.89
CA GLU A 515 -9.07 34.95 6.70
C GLU A 515 -8.73 33.47 6.89
N ILE A 516 -7.59 33.00 6.35
CA ILE A 516 -7.12 31.63 6.63
C ILE A 516 -6.83 31.45 8.12
N ARG A 517 -6.32 32.49 8.81
CA ARG A 517 -6.08 32.47 10.26
C ARG A 517 -7.40 32.30 11.01
N HIS A 518 -8.40 33.11 10.68
CA HIS A 518 -9.72 33.02 11.30
C HIS A 518 -10.39 31.66 11.06
N LEU A 519 -10.29 31.13 9.84
CA LEU A 519 -10.80 29.79 9.51
C LEU A 519 -10.09 28.71 10.32
N MET A 520 -8.76 28.72 10.37
CA MET A 520 -7.98 27.73 11.12
C MET A 520 -8.27 27.78 12.62
N LEU A 521 -8.47 28.97 13.20
CA LEU A 521 -8.86 29.13 14.60
C LEU A 521 -10.28 28.60 14.87
N ALA A 522 -11.24 28.85 13.97
CA ALA A 522 -12.60 28.31 14.09
C ALA A 522 -12.63 26.78 13.96
N VAL A 523 -11.84 26.23 13.04
CA VAL A 523 -11.64 24.78 12.89
C VAL A 523 -10.93 24.21 14.12
N ALA A 524 -9.96 24.92 14.70
CA ALA A 524 -9.27 24.50 15.90
C ALA A 524 -10.19 24.40 17.12
N ASP A 525 -11.09 25.36 17.32
CA ASP A 525 -12.07 25.33 18.41
C ASP A 525 -13.05 24.15 18.27
N ARG A 526 -13.46 23.84 17.05
CA ARG A 526 -14.26 22.63 16.76
C ARG A 526 -13.46 21.34 16.96
N LEU A 527 -12.19 21.30 16.55
CA LEU A 527 -11.31 20.14 16.76
C LEU A 527 -10.89 19.94 18.21
N ALA A 528 -10.99 20.97 19.06
CA ALA A 528 -10.82 20.85 20.50
C ALA A 528 -12.00 20.09 21.14
N SER A 529 -13.19 20.15 20.55
CA SER A 529 -14.37 19.39 20.99
C SER A 529 -14.52 18.03 20.29
N GLU A 530 -14.11 17.91 19.02
CA GLU A 530 -14.18 16.67 18.23
C GLU A 530 -12.89 16.47 17.37
N PRO A 531 -11.83 15.83 17.91
CA PRO A 531 -10.56 15.69 17.20
C PRO A 531 -10.63 14.75 15.99
N ILE A 532 -10.06 15.16 14.86
CA ILE A 532 -10.04 14.40 13.61
C ILE A 532 -8.74 13.59 13.50
N ARG A 533 -8.86 12.36 12.99
CA ARG A 533 -7.71 11.48 12.79
C ARG A 533 -7.02 11.80 11.47
N VAL A 534 -5.75 12.16 11.53
CA VAL A 534 -4.92 12.31 10.34
C VAL A 534 -3.87 11.20 10.37
N ALA A 535 -4.06 10.17 9.56
CA ALA A 535 -2.95 9.30 9.24
C ALA A 535 -2.00 10.12 8.38
N LEU A 536 -0.88 10.56 8.94
CA LEU A 536 0.19 11.05 8.09
C LEU A 536 1.06 9.88 7.69
N ASP A 537 1.31 9.86 6.39
CA ASP A 537 2.44 9.15 5.85
C ASP A 537 3.72 9.66 6.54
N PRO A 538 4.63 8.76 6.91
CA PRO A 538 5.94 9.14 7.41
C PRO A 538 6.66 10.12 6.44
N PRO A 539 7.44 11.06 6.99
CA PRO A 539 8.12 12.06 6.17
C PRO A 539 9.24 11.41 5.37
N PHE A 540 9.24 11.68 4.06
CA PHE A 540 10.41 11.57 3.18
C PHE A 540 11.69 11.90 3.95
N LYS A 541 12.54 10.89 4.16
CA LYS A 541 13.91 11.14 4.54
C LYS A 541 14.62 11.63 3.27
N ASN A 542 14.77 12.95 3.15
CA ASN A 542 15.37 13.58 1.99
C ASN A 542 16.74 12.98 1.66
N TYR A 543 16.92 12.73 0.37
CA TYR A 543 18.16 12.92 -0.38
C TYR A 543 18.79 14.27 -0.01
N LEU A 544 19.71 14.29 0.96
CA LEU A 544 20.76 15.31 1.10
C LEU A 544 21.90 14.69 1.92
N ASP A 545 22.57 13.69 1.33
CA ASP A 545 23.97 13.34 1.63
C ASP A 545 24.66 13.01 0.30
N GLY A 546 24.70 14.04 -0.54
CA GLY A 546 25.41 14.06 -1.82
C GLY A 546 26.02 15.45 -2.00
N GLY A 547 26.69 15.93 -0.95
CA GLY A 547 27.54 17.10 -1.01
C GLY A 547 28.67 16.84 -2.00
N LEU A 548 28.61 17.58 -3.09
CA LEU A 548 29.74 18.06 -3.88
C LEU A 548 31.02 18.14 -3.05
N ASP A 549 32.05 17.41 -3.47
CA ASP A 549 33.44 17.85 -3.33
C ASP A 549 34.25 17.39 -4.55
N SER A 550 34.47 18.37 -5.44
CA SER A 550 35.68 18.64 -6.24
C SER A 550 36.30 17.58 -7.20
N VAL A 551 36.37 18.03 -8.46
CA VAL A 551 37.22 17.65 -9.62
C VAL A 551 36.75 16.50 -10.50
#